data_AF-A0A3D5J1F8-F1
#
_entry.id   AF-A0A3D5J1F8-F1
#
_cell.length_a   1.000
_cell.length_b   1.000
_cell.length_c   1.000
_cell.angle_alpha   90.00
_cell.angle_beta   90.00
_cell.angle_gamma   90.00
#
_symmetry.space_group_name_H-M   'P 1'
#
loop_
_entity.id
_entity.type
_entity.pdbx_description
1 polymer ?
#
loop_
_entity_poly.entity_id
_entity_poly.type
_entity_poly.pdbx_seq_one_letter_code
_entity_poly.pdbx_strand_id
1 'polypeptide(L)' 'SKNNPDVLHENEISFQKLWKSYFESTNIKSRKNTKLHLQHVPKRYWKYLTEKTIFM' A
#
# COMPACT_ATOMS: atom_id res chain seq x y z
N SER A 1 11.07 2.70 24.68
CA SER A 1 10.98 3.52 23.46
C SER A 1 9.55 3.41 22.93
N LYS A 2 8.78 4.51 22.94
CA LYS A 2 7.35 4.51 22.61
C LYS A 2 7.19 4.45 21.08
N ASN A 3 6.93 3.27 20.52
CA ASN A 3 6.45 3.16 19.14
C ASN A 3 4.97 3.55 19.14
N ASN A 4 4.69 4.85 19.02
CA ASN A 4 3.33 5.34 18.87
C ASN A 4 2.98 5.21 17.37
N PRO A 5 2.10 4.29 16.96
CA PRO A 5 1.77 4.08 15.55
C PRO A 5 1.05 5.28 14.90
N ASP A 6 0.63 6.26 15.71
CA ASP A 6 -0.09 7.47 15.30
C ASP A 6 0.80 8.63 14.83
N VAL A 7 2.13 8.54 14.96
CA VAL A 7 3.03 9.61 14.50
C VAL A 7 3.57 9.23 13.13
N LEU A 8 2.74 9.38 12.10
CA LEU A 8 3.21 9.41 10.72
C LEU A 8 4.06 10.67 10.53
N HIS A 9 5.18 10.55 9.82
CA HIS A 9 6.01 11.71 9.48
C HIS A 9 5.16 12.74 8.71
N GLU A 10 5.42 14.04 8.86
CA GLU A 10 4.61 15.11 8.24
C GLU A 10 4.43 14.92 6.72
N ASN A 11 5.45 14.35 6.07
CA ASN A 11 5.48 14.08 4.63
C ASN A 11 4.95 12.69 4.23
N GLU A 12 4.63 11.82 5.17
CA GLU A 12 4.21 10.44 4.93
C GLU A 12 2.97 10.38 4.02
N ILE A 13 2.00 11.27 4.26
CA ILE A 13 0.80 11.39 3.42
C ILE A 13 1.17 11.71 1.96
N SER A 14 2.14 12.59 1.75
CA SER A 14 2.62 12.97 0.42
C SER A 14 3.30 11.80 -0.28
N PHE A 15 4.12 11.03 0.43
CA PHE A 15 4.75 9.82 -0.11
C PHE A 15 3.72 8.74 -0.45
N GLN A 16 2.69 8.54 0.38
CA GLN A 16 1.62 7.60 0.09
C GLN A 16 0.82 7.99 -1.16
N LYS A 17 0.52 9.29 -1.32
CA LYS A 17 -0.11 9.80 -2.54
C LYS A 17 0.75 9.54 -3.77
N LEU A 18 2.05 9.84 -3.69
CA LEU A 18 2.99 9.60 -4.78
C LEU A 18 3.05 8.11 -5.16
N TRP A 19 3.12 7.23 -4.17
CA TRP A 19 3.11 5.78 -4.38
C TRP A 19 1.83 5.32 -5.09
N LYS A 20 0.67 5.80 -4.66
CA LYS A 20 -0.62 5.45 -5.29
C LYS A 20 -0.67 5.88 -6.76
N SER A 21 -0.25 7.11 -7.06
CA SER A 21 -0.18 7.61 -8.45
C SER A 21 0.81 6.82 -9.31
N TYR A 22 1.97 6.48 -8.76
CA TYR A 22 2.95 5.63 -9.44
C TYR A 22 2.39 4.23 -9.71
N PHE A 23 1.80 3.60 -8.69
CA PHE A 23 1.24 2.26 -8.81
C PHE A 23 0.10 2.20 -9.83
N GLU A 24 -0.80 3.19 -9.84
CA GLU A 24 -1.90 3.22 -10.81
C GLU A 24 -1.43 3.45 -12.24
N SER A 25 -0.44 4.33 -12.45
CA SER A 25 0.08 4.64 -13.79
C SER A 25 0.94 3.52 -14.39
N THR A 26 1.67 2.77 -13.57
CA THR A 26 2.56 1.70 -14.04
C THR A 26 1.90 0.34 -14.11
N ASN A 27 0.83 0.11 -13.33
CA ASN A 27 0.18 -1.19 -13.28
C ASN A 27 -0.79 -1.38 -14.46
N ILE A 28 -0.71 -2.54 -15.08
CA ILE A 28 -1.54 -2.88 -16.24
C ILE A 28 -2.79 -3.61 -15.73
N LYS A 29 -3.96 -2.96 -15.87
CA LYS A 29 -5.24 -3.48 -15.34
C LYS A 29 -5.55 -4.91 -15.79
N SER A 30 -5.23 -5.26 -17.03
CA SER A 30 -5.44 -6.62 -17.57
C SER A 30 -4.52 -7.68 -16.98
N ARG A 31 -3.39 -7.30 -16.36
CA ARG A 31 -2.44 -8.22 -15.69
C ARG A 31 -2.79 -8.49 -14.22
N LYS A 32 -3.95 -8.05 -13.75
CA LYS A 32 -4.39 -8.25 -12.36
C LYS A 32 -4.65 -9.74 -12.08
N ASN A 33 -3.69 -10.42 -11.46
CA ASN A 33 -3.82 -11.80 -11.01
C ASN A 33 -3.90 -11.87 -9.48
N THR A 34 -5.13 -11.91 -8.95
CA THR A 34 -5.37 -11.93 -7.49
C THR A 34 -4.96 -13.25 -6.84
N LYS A 35 -5.07 -14.38 -7.55
CA LYS A 35 -4.69 -15.70 -7.03
C LYS A 35 -3.19 -15.77 -6.77
N LEU A 36 -2.38 -15.36 -7.74
CA LEU A 36 -0.92 -15.31 -7.59
C LEU A 36 -0.50 -14.32 -6.50
N HIS A 37 -1.16 -13.16 -6.45
CA HIS A 37 -0.88 -12.16 -5.44
C HIS A 37 -1.18 -12.69 -4.02
N LEU A 38 -2.23 -13.47 -3.82
CA LEU A 38 -2.52 -14.11 -2.53
C LEU A 38 -1.52 -15.21 -2.15
N GLN A 39 -0.94 -15.91 -3.12
CA GLN A 39 0.08 -16.92 -2.88
C GLN A 39 1.39 -16.29 -2.39
N HIS A 40 1.81 -15.17 -3.00
CA HIS A 40 3.06 -14.49 -2.63
C HIS A 40 2.89 -13.48 -1.51
N VAL A 41 1.71 -12.87 -1.38
CA VAL A 41 1.43 -11.78 -0.44
C VAL A 41 0.18 -12.13 0.39
N PRO A 42 0.36 -12.83 1.52
CA PRO A 42 -0.75 -13.19 2.41
C PRO A 42 -1.52 -11.97 2.92
N LYS A 43 -2.85 -12.10 3.03
CA LYS A 43 -3.76 -11.01 3.43
C LYS A 43 -3.37 -10.30 4.73
N ARG A 44 -2.75 -11.01 5.68
CA ARG A 44 -2.31 -10.43 6.97
C ARG A 44 -1.37 -9.23 6.82
N TYR A 45 -0.65 -9.14 5.71
CA TYR A 45 0.27 -8.03 5.43
C TYR A 45 -0.36 -6.90 4.61
N TRP A 46 -1.56 -7.08 4.08
CA TRP A 46 -2.18 -6.08 3.20
C TRP A 46 -2.45 -4.74 3.91
N LYS A 47 -2.61 -4.76 5.24
CA LYS A 47 -2.71 -3.55 6.07
C LYS A 47 -1.47 -2.65 6.03
N TYR A 48 -0.32 -3.19 5.60
CA TYR A 48 0.93 -2.45 5.47
C TYR A 48 1.24 -2.07 4.01
N LEU A 49 0.39 -2.45 3.05
CA LEU A 49 0.63 -2.16 1.63
C LEU A 49 -0.05 -0.85 1.25
N THR A 50 0.75 0.17 0.98
CA THR A 50 0.28 1.53 0.67
C THR A 50 -0.73 1.60 -0.49
N GLU A 51 -0.64 0.70 -1.47
CA GLU A 51 -1.58 0.60 -2.60
C GLU A 51 -2.90 -0.11 -2.26
N LYS A 52 -2.97 -0.82 -1.14
CA LYS A 52 -4.19 -1.51 -0.66
C LYS A 52 -4.80 -0.87 0.57
N THR A 53 -4.01 -0.16 1.36
CA THR A 53 -4.48 0.42 2.61
C THR A 53 -5.41 1.60 2.32
N ILE A 54 -6.67 1.43 2.74
CA ILE A 54 -7.70 2.46 2.78
C ILE A 54 -7.56 3.10 4.17
N PHE A 55 -6.60 3.99 4.35
CA PHE A 55 -6.65 4.93 5.48
C PHE A 55 -7.46 6.15 5.01
N MET A 56 -8.70 6.21 5.50
CA MET A 56 -9.51 7.41 5.73
C MET A 56 -10.14 7.24 7.11
#